data_AF-A0A519RJT1-F1
#
_entry.id   AF-A0A519RJT1-F1
#
_cell.length_a   1.000
_cell.length_b   1.000
_cell.length_c   1.000
_cell.angle_alpha   90.00
_cell.angle_beta   90.00
_cell.angle_gamma   90.00
#
_symmetry.space_group_name_H-M   'P 1'
#
loop_
_entity.id
_entity.type
_entity.pdbx_description
1 polymer ?
#
loop_
_entity_poly.entity_id
_entity_poly.type
_entity_poly.pdbx_seq_one_letter_code
_entity_poly.pdbx_strand_id
1 'polypeptide(L)'
;MTEGENFIKEFLDEKKIKYRPQQPIDGLENDSKSHRIADFYLPEYNVYLEYFGQWGVDSHKERYREKRQVYISNQIPCILLYPENLGIIKYVFEKRMLYILKRYRLEKELKKFQYKILWEEKHDLFFFVGMGIGSILVDYPWKNVSLFTAMGIAIIVYQLSRLKGSYKRAFRDNL
;
A
#
# COMPACT_ATOMS: atom_id res chain seq x y z
N MET A 1 -11.77 7.03 19.69
CA MET A 1 -10.80 6.20 18.95
C MET A 1 -9.90 5.53 19.96
N THR A 2 -9.56 4.26 19.74
CA THR A 2 -8.66 3.48 20.61
C THR A 2 -7.18 3.83 20.35
N GLU A 3 -6.27 3.41 21.23
CA GLU A 3 -4.82 3.60 21.04
C GLU A 3 -4.32 2.94 19.73
N GLY A 4 -4.78 1.73 19.43
CA GLY A 4 -4.42 1.05 18.18
C GLY A 4 -5.00 1.73 16.93
N GLU A 5 -6.20 2.32 17.00
CA GLU A 5 -6.73 3.16 15.92
C GLU A 5 -5.88 4.42 15.73
N ASN A 6 -5.42 5.06 16.81
CA ASN A 6 -4.53 6.22 16.73
C ASN A 6 -3.19 5.85 16.07
N PHE A 7 -2.62 4.70 16.42
CA PHE A 7 -1.41 4.20 15.77
C PHE A 7 -1.62 3.95 14.27
N ILE A 8 -2.76 3.37 13.89
CA ILE A 8 -3.10 3.16 12.48
C ILE A 8 -3.27 4.50 11.76
N LYS A 9 -3.91 5.47 12.41
CA LYS A 9 -4.07 6.83 11.88
C LYS A 9 -2.70 7.47 11.60
N GLU A 10 -1.81 7.45 12.57
CA GLU A 10 -0.43 7.97 12.41
C GLU A 10 0.32 7.26 11.29
N PHE A 11 0.19 5.94 11.18
CA PHE A 11 0.75 5.17 10.08
C PHE A 11 0.20 5.60 8.71
N LEU A 12 -1.12 5.83 8.60
CA LEU A 12 -1.75 6.30 7.35
C LEU A 12 -1.28 7.72 7.00
N ASP A 13 -1.14 8.60 7.99
CA ASP A 13 -0.61 9.96 7.84
C ASP A 13 0.86 9.95 7.38
N GLU A 14 1.71 9.15 8.01
CA GLU A 14 3.13 8.94 7.62
C GLU A 14 3.21 8.46 6.17
N LYS A 15 2.36 7.49 5.81
CA LYS A 15 2.25 6.95 4.46
C LYS A 15 1.55 7.88 3.48
N LYS A 16 1.07 9.05 3.91
CA LYS A 16 0.30 9.99 3.07
C LYS A 16 -0.85 9.29 2.34
N ILE A 17 -1.57 8.42 3.05
CA ILE A 17 -2.76 7.73 2.55
C ILE A 17 -3.97 8.46 3.11
N LYS A 18 -4.78 9.07 2.24
CA LYS A 18 -6.02 9.73 2.66
C LYS A 18 -6.99 8.72 3.22
N TYR A 19 -7.64 9.07 4.33
CA TYR A 19 -8.65 8.24 4.96
C TYR A 19 -9.82 9.09 5.49
N ARG A 20 -10.96 8.43 5.73
CA ARG A 20 -12.11 8.95 6.49
C ARG A 20 -12.35 8.04 7.68
N PRO A 21 -12.30 8.55 8.92
CA PRO A 21 -12.57 7.72 10.09
C PRO A 21 -14.07 7.44 10.23
N GLN A 22 -14.43 6.33 10.88
CA GLN A 22 -15.80 5.98 11.28
C GLN A 22 -16.81 6.07 10.12
N GLN A 23 -16.47 5.45 8.98
CA GLN A 23 -17.28 5.50 7.77
C GLN A 23 -18.48 4.54 7.89
N PRO A 24 -19.73 5.03 7.85
CA PRO A 24 -20.90 4.17 7.78
C PRO A 24 -20.97 3.44 6.43
N ILE A 25 -21.48 2.22 6.49
CA ILE A 25 -21.79 1.35 5.36
C ILE A 25 -23.22 0.89 5.55
N ASP A 26 -24.09 1.36 4.67
CA ASP A 26 -25.52 1.11 4.68
C ASP A 26 -25.92 0.08 3.62
N GLY A 27 -27.13 -0.48 3.74
CA GLY A 27 -27.69 -1.37 2.71
C GLY A 27 -27.00 -2.74 2.63
N LEU A 28 -26.50 -3.24 3.76
CA LEU A 28 -25.82 -4.54 3.83
C LEU A 28 -26.85 -5.68 3.82
N GLU A 29 -26.73 -6.57 2.85
CA GLU A 29 -27.51 -7.80 2.78
C GLU A 29 -27.02 -8.80 3.84
N ASN A 30 -27.96 -9.57 4.41
CA ASN A 30 -27.70 -10.61 5.41
C ASN A 30 -26.98 -10.10 6.67
N ASP A 31 -27.23 -8.84 7.03
CA ASP A 31 -26.76 -8.27 8.29
C ASP A 31 -27.93 -8.14 9.28
N SER A 32 -27.67 -8.48 10.54
CA SER A 32 -28.59 -8.25 11.66
C SER A 32 -28.76 -6.75 11.97
N LYS A 33 -27.87 -5.90 11.46
CA LYS A 33 -27.84 -4.46 11.69
C LYS A 33 -28.21 -3.67 10.44
N SER A 34 -28.87 -2.53 10.64
CA SER A 34 -29.24 -1.62 9.54
C SER A 34 -28.04 -0.97 8.86
N HIS A 35 -26.94 -0.80 9.60
CA HIS A 35 -25.68 -0.27 9.11
C HIS A 35 -24.50 -0.81 9.92
N ARG A 36 -23.31 -0.78 9.34
CA ARG A 36 -22.04 -1.05 10.02
C ARG A 36 -21.13 0.17 9.88
N ILE A 37 -20.33 0.45 10.89
CA ILE A 37 -19.35 1.53 10.88
C ILE A 37 -17.96 0.91 10.75
N ALA A 38 -17.21 1.34 9.75
CA ALA A 38 -15.82 0.98 9.56
C ALA A 38 -14.87 1.98 10.20
N ASP A 39 -13.79 1.49 10.81
CA ASP A 39 -12.85 2.35 11.52
C ASP A 39 -12.23 3.39 10.58
N PHE A 40 -11.87 2.96 9.37
CA PHE A 40 -11.34 3.83 8.33
C PHE A 40 -11.85 3.43 6.93
N TYR A 41 -12.06 4.43 6.08
CA TYR A 41 -12.25 4.25 4.65
C TYR A 41 -11.13 4.95 3.88
N LEU A 42 -10.53 4.26 2.92
CA LEU A 42 -9.41 4.72 2.10
C LEU A 42 -9.96 5.09 0.70
N PRO A 43 -10.48 6.32 0.49
CA PRO A 43 -11.20 6.70 -0.72
C PRO A 43 -10.34 6.57 -1.99
N GLU A 44 -9.03 6.75 -1.87
CA GLU A 44 -8.11 6.66 -2.99
C GLU A 44 -7.96 5.26 -3.59
N TYR A 45 -8.38 4.23 -2.84
CA TYR A 45 -8.26 2.81 -3.19
C TYR A 45 -9.59 2.08 -3.11
N ASN A 46 -10.68 2.76 -2.73
CA ASN A 46 -11.99 2.18 -2.47
C ASN A 46 -11.94 0.96 -1.53
N VAL A 47 -11.15 1.07 -0.46
CA VAL A 47 -10.91 -0.01 0.51
C VAL A 47 -11.23 0.48 1.91
N TYR A 48 -11.93 -0.35 2.68
CA TYR A 48 -12.16 -0.15 4.11
C TYR A 48 -11.04 -0.76 4.94
N LEU A 49 -10.87 -0.26 6.15
CA LEU A 49 -9.94 -0.81 7.12
C LEU A 49 -10.59 -0.90 8.50
N GLU A 50 -10.38 -2.05 9.13
CA GLU A 50 -10.91 -2.42 10.45
C GLU A 50 -9.78 -2.79 11.38
N TYR A 51 -9.84 -2.33 12.62
CA TYR A 51 -8.93 -2.72 13.68
C TYR A 51 -9.66 -3.49 14.79
N PHE A 52 -9.39 -4.79 14.85
CA PHE A 52 -10.00 -5.67 15.86
C PHE A 52 -9.16 -5.69 17.13
N GLY A 53 -9.09 -4.53 17.81
CA GLY A 53 -8.24 -4.32 18.99
C GLY A 53 -8.45 -5.28 20.15
N GLN A 54 -9.65 -5.88 20.26
CA GLN A 54 -9.99 -6.85 21.32
C GLN A 54 -10.07 -8.30 20.80
N TRP A 55 -9.39 -8.63 19.70
CA TRP A 55 -9.42 -9.97 19.11
C TRP A 55 -8.99 -11.10 20.06
N GLY A 56 -8.14 -10.79 21.05
CA GLY A 56 -7.72 -11.74 22.08
C GLY A 56 -8.83 -12.15 23.07
N VAL A 57 -9.94 -11.41 23.11
CA VAL A 57 -11.06 -11.68 24.04
C VAL A 57 -12.13 -12.52 23.32
N ASP A 58 -12.38 -13.73 23.81
CA ASP A 58 -13.24 -14.70 23.14
C ASP A 58 -14.67 -14.18 22.91
N SER A 59 -15.23 -13.42 23.86
CA SER A 59 -16.57 -12.85 23.74
C SER A 59 -16.74 -11.90 22.55
N HIS A 60 -15.65 -11.31 22.04
CA HIS A 60 -15.68 -10.39 20.90
C HIS A 60 -15.43 -11.08 19.55
N LYS A 61 -14.85 -12.30 19.54
CA LYS A 61 -14.48 -13.00 18.31
C LYS A 61 -15.66 -13.26 17.39
N GLU A 62 -16.81 -13.62 17.96
CA GLU A 62 -18.00 -13.94 17.14
C GLU A 62 -18.53 -12.69 16.42
N ARG A 63 -18.59 -11.56 17.11
CA ARG A 63 -18.95 -10.26 16.50
C ARG A 63 -18.00 -9.87 15.36
N TYR A 64 -16.69 -10.11 15.52
CA TYR A 64 -15.71 -9.82 14.48
C TYR A 64 -15.84 -10.76 13.28
N ARG A 65 -16.12 -12.05 13.52
CA ARG A 65 -16.38 -13.04 12.46
C ARG A 65 -17.64 -12.69 11.67
N GLU A 66 -18.72 -12.35 12.37
CA GLU A 66 -19.98 -11.91 11.76
C GLU A 66 -19.74 -10.68 10.86
N LYS A 67 -19.10 -9.62 11.40
CA LYS A 67 -18.80 -8.41 10.64
C LYS A 67 -17.95 -8.69 9.39
N ARG A 68 -16.92 -9.52 9.54
CA ARG A 68 -16.08 -9.96 8.40
C ARG A 68 -16.91 -10.70 7.36
N GLN A 69 -17.80 -11.59 7.78
CA GLN A 69 -18.63 -12.37 6.86
C GLN A 69 -19.58 -11.46 6.08
N VAL A 70 -20.20 -10.49 6.73
CA VAL A 70 -21.05 -9.48 6.09
C VAL A 70 -20.26 -8.70 5.03
N TYR A 71 -19.03 -8.28 5.32
CA TYR A 71 -18.20 -7.56 4.33
C TYR A 71 -17.86 -8.45 3.13
N ILE A 72 -17.57 -9.72 3.35
CA ILE A 72 -17.27 -10.67 2.28
C ILE A 72 -18.53 -10.92 1.42
N SER A 73 -19.69 -11.15 2.03
CA SER A 73 -20.93 -11.42 1.28
C SER A 73 -21.38 -10.23 0.44
N ASN A 74 -21.19 -9.01 0.94
CA ASN A 74 -21.55 -7.76 0.27
C ASN A 74 -20.47 -7.23 -0.69
N GLN A 75 -19.46 -8.03 -1.02
CA GLN A 75 -18.34 -7.64 -1.88
C GLN A 75 -17.62 -6.34 -1.45
N ILE A 76 -17.49 -6.12 -0.13
CA ILE A 76 -16.83 -4.94 0.42
C ILE A 76 -15.32 -5.19 0.55
N PRO A 77 -14.46 -4.45 -0.17
CA PRO A 77 -13.01 -4.57 -0.04
C PRO A 77 -12.57 -4.04 1.32
N CYS A 78 -12.10 -4.91 2.21
CA CYS A 78 -11.72 -4.52 3.57
C CYS A 78 -10.41 -5.17 4.02
N ILE A 79 -9.50 -4.35 4.58
CA ILE A 79 -8.32 -4.81 5.29
C ILE A 79 -8.68 -4.93 6.77
N LEU A 80 -8.52 -6.13 7.32
CA LEU A 80 -8.62 -6.34 8.76
C LEU A 80 -7.22 -6.21 9.35
N LEU A 81 -7.08 -5.57 10.51
CA LEU A 81 -5.84 -5.49 11.30
C LEU A 81 -6.13 -5.95 12.74
N TYR A 82 -5.12 -6.55 13.35
CA TYR A 82 -5.15 -7.08 14.71
C TYR A 82 -4.00 -6.49 15.55
N PRO A 83 -4.08 -6.49 16.88
CA PRO A 83 -3.03 -5.95 17.75
C PRO A 83 -1.62 -6.45 17.42
N GLU A 84 -1.48 -7.75 17.16
CA GLU A 84 -0.22 -8.39 16.80
C GLU A 84 0.36 -7.92 15.45
N ASN A 85 -0.45 -7.25 14.62
CA ASN A 85 0.00 -6.71 13.35
C ASN A 85 0.64 -5.33 13.49
N LEU A 86 0.41 -4.61 14.59
CA LEU A 86 0.88 -3.23 14.74
C LEU A 86 2.41 -3.12 14.70
N GLY A 87 3.13 -4.09 15.28
CA GLY A 87 4.59 -4.13 15.26
C GLY A 87 5.22 -4.32 13.87
N ILE A 88 4.44 -4.79 12.89
CA ILE A 88 4.86 -4.99 11.50
C ILE A 88 3.84 -4.38 10.51
N ILE A 89 3.18 -3.30 10.92
CA ILE A 89 2.00 -2.75 10.23
C ILE A 89 2.27 -2.46 8.76
N LYS A 90 3.43 -1.88 8.44
CA LYS A 90 3.83 -1.55 7.06
C LYS A 90 3.72 -2.77 6.15
N TYR A 91 4.38 -3.86 6.53
CA TYR A 91 4.40 -5.09 5.74
C TYR A 91 3.01 -5.73 5.64
N VAL A 92 2.29 -5.83 6.77
CA VAL A 92 0.95 -6.46 6.80
C VAL A 92 -0.05 -5.66 5.97
N PHE A 93 -0.06 -4.33 6.12
CA PHE A 93 -0.94 -3.44 5.38
C PHE A 93 -0.66 -3.50 3.88
N GLU A 94 0.59 -3.34 3.45
CA GLU A 94 0.96 -3.35 2.03
C GLU A 94 0.57 -4.68 1.37
N LYS A 95 0.87 -5.81 2.02
CA LYS A 95 0.51 -7.15 1.54
C LYS A 95 -1.00 -7.36 1.45
N ARG A 96 -1.75 -6.97 2.49
CA ARG A 96 -3.22 -7.14 2.53
C ARG A 96 -3.92 -6.20 1.54
N MET A 97 -3.42 -4.98 1.37
CA MET A 97 -3.93 -4.05 0.36
C MET A 97 -3.81 -4.64 -1.04
N LEU A 98 -2.63 -5.12 -1.43
CA LEU A 98 -2.44 -5.76 -2.74
C LEU A 98 -3.37 -6.96 -2.95
N TYR A 99 -3.51 -7.81 -1.93
CA TYR A 99 -4.42 -8.95 -1.97
C TYR A 99 -5.88 -8.52 -2.17
N ILE A 100 -6.36 -7.52 -1.41
CA ILE A 100 -7.74 -7.03 -1.50
C ILE A 100 -7.98 -6.40 -2.87
N LEU A 101 -7.11 -5.49 -3.32
CA LEU A 101 -7.28 -4.83 -4.61
C LEU A 101 -7.36 -5.85 -5.77
N LYS A 102 -6.53 -6.90 -5.72
CA LYS A 102 -6.58 -8.00 -6.70
C LYS A 102 -7.86 -8.83 -6.57
N ARG A 103 -8.21 -9.26 -5.36
CA ARG A 103 -9.40 -10.10 -5.10
C ARG A 103 -10.68 -9.45 -5.60
N TYR A 104 -10.80 -8.14 -5.43
CA TYR A 104 -11.96 -7.34 -5.82
C TYR A 104 -11.84 -6.71 -7.21
N ARG A 105 -10.82 -7.09 -8.01
CA ARG A 105 -10.60 -6.64 -9.40
C ARG A 105 -10.49 -5.12 -9.55
N LEU A 106 -9.91 -4.46 -8.55
CA LEU A 106 -9.67 -3.02 -8.52
C LEU A 106 -8.34 -2.68 -9.22
N GLU A 107 -8.26 -2.94 -10.53
CA GLU A 107 -7.02 -2.88 -11.32
C GLU A 107 -6.36 -1.49 -11.34
N LYS A 108 -7.17 -0.43 -11.37
CA LYS A 108 -6.68 0.96 -11.39
C LYS A 108 -6.03 1.31 -10.05
N GLU A 109 -6.72 0.97 -8.97
CA GLU A 109 -6.28 1.17 -7.60
C GLU A 109 -5.06 0.30 -7.28
N LEU A 110 -5.03 -0.94 -7.79
CA LEU A 110 -3.90 -1.87 -7.67
C LEU A 110 -2.63 -1.26 -8.28
N LYS A 111 -2.69 -0.84 -9.55
CA LYS A 111 -1.55 -0.21 -10.23
C LYS A 111 -1.12 1.05 -9.50
N LYS A 112 -2.07 1.90 -9.10
CA LYS A 112 -1.78 3.12 -8.33
C LYS A 112 -1.04 2.79 -7.03
N PHE A 113 -1.47 1.77 -6.29
CA PHE A 113 -0.83 1.36 -5.04
C PHE A 113 0.57 0.76 -5.28
N GLN A 114 0.74 -0.07 -6.32
CA GLN A 114 2.05 -0.61 -6.70
C GLN A 114 3.05 0.49 -7.08
N TYR A 115 2.62 1.51 -7.83
CA TYR A 115 3.47 2.67 -8.14
C TYR A 115 3.83 3.46 -6.89
N LYS A 116 2.91 3.62 -5.94
CA LYS A 116 3.19 4.29 -4.66
C LYS A 116 4.26 3.55 -3.87
N ILE A 117 4.14 2.22 -3.71
CA ILE A 117 5.17 1.39 -3.05
C ILE A 117 6.52 1.54 -3.76
N LEU A 118 6.54 1.41 -5.09
CA LEU A 118 7.77 1.52 -5.88
C LEU A 118 8.44 2.89 -5.68
N TRP A 119 7.67 3.96 -5.68
CA TRP A 119 8.17 5.32 -5.47
C TRP A 119 8.75 5.51 -4.07
N GLU A 120 8.03 5.09 -3.03
CA GLU A 120 8.48 5.20 -1.64
C GLU A 120 9.79 4.43 -1.40
N GLU A 121 9.88 3.20 -1.90
CA GLU A 121 11.09 2.39 -1.70
C GLU A 121 12.30 2.95 -2.47
N LYS A 122 12.09 3.56 -3.64
CA LYS A 122 13.14 3.76 -4.66
C LYS A 122 13.42 5.20 -5.05
N HIS A 123 12.97 6.18 -4.28
CA HIS A 123 13.31 7.59 -4.52
C HIS A 123 14.82 7.81 -4.73
N ASP A 124 15.67 7.12 -3.96
CA ASP A 124 17.14 7.14 -4.15
C ASP A 124 17.57 6.63 -5.53
N LEU A 125 16.97 5.54 -6.03
CA LEU A 125 17.32 5.01 -7.35
C LEU A 125 17.02 6.05 -8.44
N PHE A 126 15.86 6.70 -8.36
CA PHE A 126 15.48 7.75 -9.31
C PHE A 126 16.41 8.95 -9.23
N PHE A 127 16.84 9.33 -8.03
CA PHE A 127 17.85 10.38 -7.84
C PHE A 127 19.18 10.03 -8.52
N PHE A 128 19.71 8.82 -8.32
CA PHE A 128 20.95 8.37 -8.95
C PHE A 128 20.84 8.24 -10.48
N VAL A 129 19.68 7.79 -11.00
CA VAL A 129 19.43 7.78 -12.45
C VAL A 129 19.46 9.21 -13.00
N GLY A 130 18.82 10.16 -12.30
CA GLY A 130 18.86 11.58 -12.66
C GLY A 130 20.28 12.15 -12.67
N MET A 131 21.09 11.84 -11.67
CA MET A 131 22.51 12.23 -11.66
C MET A 131 23.28 11.61 -12.82
N GLY A 132 23.06 10.34 -13.14
CA GLY A 132 23.69 9.68 -14.28
C GLY A 132 23.34 10.36 -15.61
N ILE A 133 22.07 10.73 -15.81
CA ILE A 133 21.62 11.50 -16.97
C ILE A 133 22.27 12.90 -16.99
N GLY A 134 22.34 13.57 -15.85
CA GLY A 134 22.99 14.88 -15.73
C GLY A 134 24.46 14.85 -16.13
N SER A 135 25.23 13.87 -15.62
CA SER A 135 26.64 13.68 -15.98
C SER A 135 26.84 13.48 -17.47
N ILE A 136 25.91 12.75 -18.09
CA ILE A 136 25.90 12.48 -19.52
C ILE A 136 25.63 13.77 -20.33
N LEU A 137 24.72 14.62 -19.87
CA LEU A 137 24.35 15.86 -20.58
C LEU A 137 25.43 16.94 -20.52
N VAL A 138 26.26 16.97 -19.47
CA VAL A 138 27.39 17.92 -19.34
C VAL A 138 28.40 17.76 -20.47
N ASP A 139 28.58 16.56 -20.99
CA ASP A 139 29.52 16.27 -22.07
C ASP A 139 28.96 16.59 -23.48
N TYR A 140 27.77 17.16 -23.60
CA TYR A 140 27.22 17.58 -24.90
C TYR A 140 28.04 18.73 -25.50
N PRO A 141 28.52 18.65 -26.77
CA PRO A 141 28.11 17.74 -27.85
C PRO A 141 29.08 16.56 -28.10
N TRP A 142 29.24 15.65 -27.13
CA TRP A 142 29.66 14.23 -27.25
C TRP A 142 30.73 13.88 -28.29
N LYS A 143 31.72 14.74 -28.51
CA LYS A 143 32.75 14.51 -29.54
C LYS A 143 33.66 13.33 -29.20
N ASN A 144 33.84 13.05 -27.91
CA ASN A 144 34.51 11.89 -27.35
C ASN A 144 33.77 11.42 -26.09
N VAL A 145 33.76 10.11 -25.84
CA VAL A 145 33.21 9.57 -24.58
C VAL A 145 34.17 9.92 -23.46
N SER A 146 33.77 10.88 -22.61
CA SER A 146 34.55 11.23 -21.43
C SER A 146 34.36 10.19 -20.33
N LEU A 147 35.25 10.20 -19.33
CA LEU A 147 35.09 9.41 -18.12
C LEU A 147 33.75 9.69 -17.40
N PHE A 148 33.26 10.94 -17.43
CA PHE A 148 31.98 11.31 -16.82
C PHE A 148 30.78 10.70 -17.54
N THR A 149 30.80 10.68 -18.87
CA THR A 149 29.79 9.97 -19.68
C THR A 149 29.79 8.47 -19.35
N ALA A 150 30.96 7.84 -19.32
CA ALA A 150 31.07 6.41 -19.00
C ALA A 150 30.57 6.09 -17.58
N MET A 151 30.92 6.92 -16.60
CA MET A 151 30.43 6.80 -15.22
C MET A 151 28.91 6.98 -15.14
N GLY A 152 28.35 7.97 -15.84
CA GLY A 152 26.90 8.20 -15.90
C GLY A 152 26.15 7.00 -16.47
N ILE A 153 26.65 6.40 -17.56
CA ILE A 153 26.08 5.18 -18.14
C ILE A 153 26.16 4.02 -17.14
N ALA A 154 27.31 3.81 -16.50
CA ALA A 154 27.48 2.74 -15.52
C ALA A 154 26.51 2.88 -14.32
N ILE A 155 26.33 4.10 -13.81
CA ILE A 155 25.35 4.41 -12.75
C ILE A 155 23.95 4.05 -13.23
N ILE A 156 23.52 4.51 -14.40
CA ILE A 156 22.17 4.22 -14.93
C ILE A 156 21.95 2.72 -15.06
N VAL A 157 22.88 1.99 -15.70
CA VAL A 157 22.78 0.53 -15.89
C VAL A 157 22.67 -0.19 -14.55
N TYR A 158 23.49 0.19 -13.58
CA TYR A 158 23.45 -0.39 -12.24
C TYR A 158 22.11 -0.13 -11.55
N GLN A 159 21.59 1.11 -11.57
CA GLN A 159 20.31 1.40 -10.93
C GLN A 159 19.13 0.72 -11.63
N LEU A 160 19.13 0.62 -12.96
CA LEU A 160 18.11 -0.11 -13.72
C LEU A 160 18.09 -1.61 -13.36
N SER A 161 19.25 -2.21 -13.11
CA SER A 161 19.33 -3.61 -12.66
C SER A 161 18.65 -3.82 -11.30
N ARG A 162 18.84 -2.88 -10.36
CA ARG A 162 18.18 -2.89 -9.04
C ARG A 162 16.68 -2.62 -9.13
N LEU A 163 16.28 -1.75 -10.07
CA LEU A 163 14.88 -1.44 -10.32
C LEU A 163 14.14 -2.68 -10.85
N LYS A 164 14.75 -3.46 -11.75
CA LYS A 164 14.17 -4.69 -12.31
C LYS A 164 13.78 -5.70 -11.23
N GLY A 165 14.63 -5.92 -10.22
CA GLY A 165 14.32 -6.80 -9.09
C GLY A 165 13.16 -6.29 -8.23
N SER A 166 13.06 -4.97 -8.08
CA SER A 166 12.02 -4.33 -7.26
C SER A 166 10.67 -4.30 -7.97
N TYR A 167 10.68 -4.03 -9.28
CA TYR A 167 9.51 -4.17 -10.14
C TYR A 167 8.97 -5.60 -10.09
N LYS A 168 9.85 -6.61 -10.16
CA LYS A 168 9.43 -8.02 -10.04
C LYS A 168 8.69 -8.27 -8.72
N ARG A 169 9.20 -7.76 -7.59
CA ARG A 169 8.52 -7.91 -6.29
C ARG A 169 7.18 -7.17 -6.24
N ALA A 170 7.12 -5.92 -6.70
CA ALA A 170 5.90 -5.12 -6.63
C ALA A 170 4.79 -5.62 -7.59
N PHE A 171 5.15 -6.11 -8.77
CA PHE A 171 4.20 -6.43 -9.84
C PHE A 171 4.06 -7.92 -10.18
N ARG A 172 5.07 -8.76 -9.91
CA ARG A 172 5.11 -10.16 -10.36
C ARG A 172 5.05 -11.19 -9.24
N ASP A 173 5.70 -10.93 -8.10
CA ASP A 173 5.77 -11.90 -6.99
C ASP A 173 4.60 -11.78 -5.99
N ASN A 174 3.74 -10.76 -6.17
CA ASN A 174 2.44 -10.63 -5.47
C ASN A 174 1.27 -11.14 -6.34
N LEU A 175 1.56 -11.80 -7.48
CA LEU A 175 0.59 -12.53 -8.31
C LEU A 175 0.48 -13.99 -7.84
#